data_AF-A0A4R9PFT2-F1
#
_entry.id   AF-A0A4R9PFT2-F1
#
_cell.length_a   1.000
_cell.length_b   1.000
_cell.length_c   1.000
_cell.angle_alpha   90.00
_cell.angle_beta   90.00
_cell.angle_gamma   90.00
#
_symmetry.space_group_name_H-M   'P 1'
#
loop_
_entity.id
_entity.type
_entity.pdbx_description
1 polymer ?
#
loop_
_entity_poly.entity_id
_entity_poly.type
_entity_poly.pdbx_seq_one_letter_code
_entity_poly.pdbx_strand_id
1 'polypeptide(L)'
;KTVIHVNFLGAEVDTVYFPQIEVVGDIANAVWQLKESLKERQEHWDFTRFKEIKEHFEAHLVKGQHDDRFPMYPVRLVNDVYETTPADGIVCLDNGMYKIWFARYYRAHEPNSLLLDNA
;
A
#
# COMPACT_ATOMS: atom_id res chain seq x y z
N LYS A 1 6.11 18.86 -7.87
CA LYS A 1 5.58 17.87 -8.83
C LYS A 1 4.11 18.17 -9.08
N THR A 2 3.55 17.86 -10.23
CA THR A 2 2.09 17.93 -10.44
C THR A 2 1.42 16.86 -9.58
N VAL A 3 0.43 17.28 -8.80
CA VAL A 3 -0.40 16.46 -7.93
C VAL A 3 -1.78 16.39 -8.58
N ILE A 4 -2.26 15.16 -8.78
CA ILE A 4 -3.58 14.88 -9.34
C ILE A 4 -4.41 14.25 -8.22
N HIS A 5 -5.54 14.87 -7.87
CA HIS A 5 -6.48 14.36 -6.87
C HIS A 5 -7.61 13.60 -7.59
N VAL A 6 -7.76 12.31 -7.31
CA VAL A 6 -8.83 11.47 -7.87
C VAL A 6 -9.66 10.94 -6.71
N ASN A 7 -10.89 11.42 -6.57
CA ASN A 7 -11.74 11.11 -5.42
C ASN A 7 -13.20 11.42 -5.73
N PHE A 8 -14.13 10.92 -4.91
CA PHE A 8 -15.55 11.26 -5.02
C PHE A 8 -15.84 12.72 -4.66
N LEU A 9 -15.00 13.31 -3.81
CA LEU A 9 -15.11 14.69 -3.34
C LEU A 9 -13.92 15.48 -3.86
N GLY A 10 -14.11 16.79 -4.06
CA GLY A 10 -12.99 17.69 -4.32
C GLY A 10 -12.00 17.71 -3.16
N ALA A 11 -10.76 18.09 -3.43
CA ALA A 11 -9.74 18.18 -2.40
C ALA A 11 -10.13 19.23 -1.35
N GLU A 12 -10.00 18.87 -0.07
CA GLU A 12 -10.12 19.85 1.01
C GLU A 12 -8.92 20.79 0.98
N VAL A 13 -9.18 22.09 1.19
CA VAL A 13 -8.13 23.11 1.18
C VAL A 13 -7.31 22.98 2.46
N ASP A 14 -6.16 22.31 2.36
CA ASP A 14 -5.15 22.23 3.41
C ASP A 14 -3.91 23.03 2.98
N THR A 15 -3.30 23.72 3.93
CA THR A 15 -2.06 24.51 3.77
C THR A 15 -0.86 23.70 3.25
N VAL A 16 -0.94 22.36 3.23
CA VAL A 16 0.14 21.47 2.79
C VAL A 16 -0.22 20.59 1.59
N TYR A 17 -1.48 20.60 1.13
CA TYR A 17 -1.95 19.75 0.03
C TYR A 17 -2.66 20.59 -1.04
N PHE A 18 -1.98 20.78 -2.18
CA PHE A 18 -2.46 21.61 -3.29
C PHE A 18 -2.44 20.84 -4.62
N PRO A 19 -3.51 20.11 -4.96
CA PRO A 19 -3.61 19.47 -6.27
C PRO A 19 -3.77 20.52 -7.38
N GLN A 20 -3.09 20.31 -8.50
CA GLN A 20 -3.23 21.15 -9.70
C GLN A 20 -4.31 20.63 -10.64
N ILE A 21 -4.68 19.36 -10.50
CA ILE A 21 -5.70 18.69 -11.30
C ILE A 21 -6.58 17.90 -10.34
N GLU A 22 -7.90 18.02 -10.50
CA GLU A 22 -8.88 17.26 -9.75
C GLU A 22 -9.78 16.46 -10.71
N VAL A 23 -9.99 15.19 -10.39
CA VAL A 23 -10.91 14.29 -11.07
C VAL A 23 -11.93 13.85 -10.03
N VAL A 24 -13.07 14.55 -10.00
CA VAL A 24 -14.12 14.35 -9.01
C VAL A 24 -15.15 13.35 -9.55
N GLY A 25 -15.31 12.22 -8.88
CA GLY A 25 -16.25 11.17 -9.23
C GLY A 25 -15.83 9.78 -8.75
N ASP A 26 -16.50 8.74 -9.27
CA ASP A 26 -16.16 7.36 -8.94
C ASP A 26 -14.74 7.00 -9.39
N ILE A 27 -13.91 6.55 -8.42
CA ILE A 27 -12.48 6.27 -8.63
C ILE A 27 -12.29 5.14 -9.63
N ALA A 28 -13.09 4.07 -9.55
CA ALA A 28 -12.96 2.92 -10.43
C ALA A 28 -13.26 3.30 -11.89
N ASN A 29 -14.33 4.06 -12.12
CA ASN A 29 -14.70 4.61 -13.42
C ASN A 29 -13.64 5.59 -13.95
N ALA A 30 -13.08 6.47 -13.11
CA ALA A 30 -12.00 7.37 -13.50
C ALA A 30 -10.76 6.59 -13.98
N VAL A 31 -10.31 5.59 -13.21
CA VAL A 31 -9.19 4.73 -13.60
C VAL A 31 -9.50 3.94 -14.87
N TRP A 32 -10.73 3.45 -15.02
CA TRP A 32 -11.18 2.76 -16.23
C TRP A 32 -11.10 3.67 -17.46
N GLN A 33 -11.61 4.90 -17.40
CA GLN A 33 -11.54 5.85 -18.52
C GLN A 33 -10.08 6.22 -18.88
N LEU A 34 -9.21 6.39 -17.88
CA LEU A 34 -7.79 6.62 -18.10
C LEU A 34 -7.15 5.46 -18.85
N LYS A 35 -7.46 4.22 -18.45
CA LYS A 35 -6.98 3.01 -19.14
C LYS A 35 -7.49 2.95 -20.59
N GLU A 36 -8.77 3.22 -20.84
CA GLU A 36 -9.34 3.21 -22.21
C GLU A 36 -8.75 4.31 -23.11
N SER A 37 -8.29 5.41 -22.51
CA SER A 37 -7.61 6.51 -23.20
C SER A 37 -6.13 6.19 -23.49
N LEU A 38 -5.46 5.47 -22.58
CA LEU A 38 -4.05 5.08 -22.68
C LEU A 38 -3.88 3.73 -23.39
N LYS A 39 -4.26 3.68 -24.67
CA LYS A 39 -4.28 2.44 -25.46
C LYS A 39 -2.91 1.81 -25.71
N GLU A 40 -1.88 2.64 -25.80
CA GLU A 40 -0.52 2.21 -26.11
C GLU A 40 0.47 2.78 -25.11
N ARG A 41 1.48 1.97 -24.79
CA ARG A 41 2.63 2.39 -23.99
C ARG A 41 3.36 3.49 -24.74
N GLN A 42 3.55 4.62 -24.09
CA GLN A 42 4.28 5.73 -24.67
C GLN A 42 5.79 5.45 -24.64
N GLU A 43 6.51 5.85 -25.68
CA GLU A 43 7.96 5.62 -25.81
C GLU A 43 8.76 6.20 -24.64
N HIS A 44 8.31 7.33 -24.10
CA HIS A 44 8.98 8.05 -23.01
C HIS A 44 8.72 7.45 -21.62
N TRP A 45 7.90 6.39 -21.49
CA TRP A 45 7.62 5.79 -20.19
C TRP A 45 8.80 4.95 -19.69
N ASP A 46 9.48 5.41 -18.63
CA ASP A 46 10.53 4.67 -17.96
C ASP A 46 10.04 4.09 -16.62
N PHE A 47 10.11 2.76 -16.48
CA PHE A 47 9.75 2.03 -15.27
C PHE A 47 10.97 1.49 -14.51
N THR A 48 12.19 1.79 -14.96
CA THR A 48 13.44 1.27 -14.36
C THR A 48 13.51 1.63 -12.89
N ARG A 49 13.30 2.92 -12.56
CA ARG A 49 13.31 3.37 -11.17
C ARG A 49 12.24 2.71 -10.30
N PHE A 50 11.04 2.48 -10.86
CA PHE A 50 9.97 1.79 -10.14
C PHE A 50 10.36 0.35 -9.81
N LYS A 51 10.96 -0.37 -10.77
CA LYS A 51 11.43 -1.75 -10.57
C LYS A 51 12.55 -1.82 -9.53
N GLU A 52 13.52 -0.93 -9.57
CA GLU A 52 14.58 -0.83 -8.55
C GLU A 52 14.00 -0.66 -7.13
N ILE A 53 13.04 0.27 -6.97
CA ILE A 53 12.39 0.51 -5.68
C ILE A 53 11.64 -0.75 -5.22
N LYS A 54 10.93 -1.41 -6.13
CA LYS A 54 10.23 -2.67 -5.83
C LYS A 54 11.20 -3.75 -5.36
N GLU A 55 12.33 -3.93 -6.05
CA GLU A 55 13.35 -4.91 -5.67
C GLU A 55 13.93 -4.63 -4.28
N HIS A 56 14.27 -3.36 -3.99
CA HIS A 56 14.73 -2.97 -2.66
C HIS A 56 13.67 -3.18 -1.58
N PHE A 57 12.40 -2.90 -1.90
CA PHE A 57 11.28 -3.10 -0.98
C PHE A 57 11.07 -4.59 -0.66
N GLU A 58 10.99 -5.46 -1.68
CA GLU A 58 10.87 -6.91 -1.48
C GLU A 58 12.08 -7.48 -0.72
N ALA A 59 13.30 -7.03 -1.05
CA ALA A 59 14.50 -7.42 -0.32
C ALA A 59 14.52 -6.90 1.13
N HIS A 60 13.81 -5.81 1.44
CA HIS A 60 13.65 -5.33 2.81
C HIS A 60 12.66 -6.17 3.59
N LEU A 61 11.52 -6.55 2.98
CA LEU A 61 10.47 -7.33 3.63
C LEU A 61 10.97 -8.69 4.14
N VAL A 62 11.87 -9.34 3.40
CA VAL A 62 12.39 -10.67 3.79
C VAL A 62 13.40 -10.64 4.93
N LYS A 63 13.90 -9.46 5.32
CA LYS A 63 14.94 -9.35 6.35
C LYS A 63 14.35 -9.62 7.73
N GLY A 64 14.86 -10.65 8.39
CA GLY A 64 14.46 -11.02 9.75
C GLY A 64 13.09 -11.71 9.84
N GLN A 65 12.48 -12.08 8.71
CA GLN A 65 11.21 -12.81 8.69
C GLN A 65 11.30 -14.22 9.31
N HIS A 66 12.51 -14.78 9.43
CA HIS A 66 12.77 -16.09 10.06
C HIS A 66 13.71 -16.00 11.28
N ASP A 67 13.85 -14.81 11.86
CA ASP A 67 14.70 -14.61 13.04
C ASP A 67 14.20 -15.42 14.24
N ASP A 68 15.07 -16.21 14.87
CA ASP A 68 14.75 -17.16 15.93
C ASP A 68 15.07 -16.64 17.35
N ARG A 69 15.48 -15.38 17.47
CA ARG A 69 15.84 -14.77 18.75
C ARG A 69 14.66 -14.67 19.74
N PHE A 70 15.00 -14.51 21.02
CA PHE A 70 14.07 -14.14 22.08
C PHE A 70 14.54 -12.87 22.82
N PRO A 71 13.66 -11.89 23.11
CA PRO A 71 12.25 -11.79 22.71
C PRO A 71 12.04 -11.77 21.19
N MET A 72 10.89 -12.28 20.74
CA MET A 72 10.59 -12.47 19.32
C MET A 72 10.73 -11.17 18.53
N TYR A 73 11.37 -11.25 17.36
CA TYR A 73 11.51 -10.10 16.47
C TYR A 73 10.14 -9.75 15.84
N PRO A 74 9.68 -8.48 15.86
CA PRO A 74 8.35 -8.15 15.36
C PRO A 74 8.10 -8.50 13.88
N VAL A 75 9.13 -8.42 13.02
CA VAL A 75 9.01 -8.82 11.61
C VAL A 75 8.74 -10.31 11.47
N ARG A 76 9.40 -11.14 12.29
CA ARG A 76 9.14 -12.58 12.38
C ARG A 76 7.68 -12.85 12.74
N LEU A 77 7.17 -12.16 13.76
CA LEU A 77 5.76 -12.31 14.18
C LEU A 77 4.79 -11.98 13.03
N VAL A 78 5.02 -10.89 12.30
CA VAL A 78 4.16 -10.52 11.16
C VAL A 78 4.20 -11.58 10.07
N ASN A 79 5.38 -12.14 9.77
CA ASN A 79 5.54 -13.20 8.78
C ASN A 79 4.82 -14.49 9.20
N ASP A 80 4.97 -14.93 10.44
CA ASP A 80 4.31 -16.15 10.94
C ASP A 80 2.77 -16.02 10.88
N VAL A 81 2.23 -14.83 11.19
CA VAL A 81 0.80 -14.55 11.05
C VAL A 81 0.39 -14.57 9.57
N TYR A 82 1.18 -13.97 8.69
CA TYR A 82 0.90 -13.97 7.25
C TYR A 82 0.89 -15.39 6.66
N GLU A 83 1.88 -16.23 6.95
CA GLU A 83 1.98 -17.59 6.41
C GLU A 83 0.85 -18.52 6.89
N THR A 84 0.26 -18.23 8.05
CA THR A 84 -0.83 -19.02 8.65
C THR A 84 -2.22 -18.49 8.32
N THR A 85 -2.32 -17.25 7.83
CA THR A 85 -3.60 -16.65 7.45
C THR A 85 -4.00 -17.13 6.05
N PRO A 86 -5.22 -17.64 5.84
CA PRO A 86 -5.68 -18.03 4.51
C PRO A 86 -5.79 -16.81 3.59
N ALA A 87 -5.83 -17.04 2.27
CA ALA A 87 -5.85 -15.95 1.29
C ALA A 87 -7.03 -14.97 1.45
N ASP A 88 -8.16 -15.45 1.94
CA ASP A 88 -9.39 -14.69 2.25
C ASP A 88 -9.52 -14.35 3.75
N GLY A 89 -8.47 -14.59 4.54
CA GLY A 89 -8.43 -14.30 5.96
C GLY A 89 -8.35 -12.80 6.25
N ILE A 90 -8.96 -12.39 7.37
CA ILE A 90 -8.96 -11.01 7.84
C ILE A 90 -8.18 -10.91 9.14
N VAL A 91 -7.15 -10.06 9.15
CA VAL A 91 -6.36 -9.75 10.36
C VAL A 91 -6.85 -8.43 10.95
N CYS A 92 -7.22 -8.46 12.22
CA CYS A 92 -7.69 -7.29 12.97
C CYS A 92 -6.73 -7.01 14.12
N LEU A 93 -6.30 -5.76 14.26
CA LEU A 93 -5.36 -5.32 15.28
C LEU A 93 -5.94 -4.17 16.09
N ASP A 94 -5.81 -4.27 17.40
CA ASP A 94 -6.08 -3.17 18.32
C ASP A 94 -4.92 -2.14 18.28
N ASN A 95 -5.07 -1.06 19.02
CA ASN A 95 -4.11 0.01 19.10
C ASN A 95 -2.84 -0.41 19.87
N GLY A 96 -1.69 -0.21 19.24
CA GLY A 96 -0.39 -0.43 19.86
C GLY A 96 0.76 -0.34 18.87
N MET A 97 2.00 -0.33 19.37
CA MET A 97 3.19 -0.22 18.50
C MET A 97 3.30 -1.36 17.47
N TYR A 98 2.71 -2.52 17.74
CA TYR A 98 2.70 -3.65 16.82
C TYR A 98 1.99 -3.34 15.50
N LYS A 99 1.01 -2.43 15.49
CA LYS A 99 0.31 -2.03 14.25
C LYS A 99 1.24 -1.42 13.21
N ILE A 100 2.34 -0.76 13.64
CA ILE A 100 3.36 -0.20 12.75
C ILE A 100 4.10 -1.32 12.01
N TRP A 101 4.38 -2.43 12.69
CA TRP A 101 5.04 -3.58 12.08
C TRP A 101 4.12 -4.26 11.05
N PHE A 102 2.84 -4.43 11.37
CA PHE A 102 1.86 -4.95 10.42
C PHE A 102 1.66 -4.01 9.22
N ALA A 103 1.49 -2.70 9.45
CA ALA A 103 1.35 -1.73 8.37
C ALA A 103 2.56 -1.67 7.42
N ARG A 104 3.75 -2.08 7.89
CA ARG A 104 4.98 -2.12 7.10
C ARG A 104 5.25 -3.45 6.42
N TYR A 105 4.94 -4.56 7.07
CA TYR A 105 5.41 -5.90 6.65
C TYR A 105 4.28 -6.85 6.24
N TYR A 106 3.02 -6.61 6.63
CA TYR A 106 1.93 -7.51 6.32
C TYR A 106 1.47 -7.35 4.86
N ARG A 107 1.57 -8.42 4.06
CA ARG A 107 1.18 -8.42 2.65
C ARG A 107 -0.31 -8.77 2.49
N ALA A 108 -1.19 -7.78 2.71
CA ALA A 108 -2.62 -7.97 2.47
C ALA A 108 -2.90 -8.40 1.02
N HIS A 109 -3.61 -9.52 0.85
CA HIS A 109 -3.95 -10.06 -0.47
C HIS A 109 -5.23 -9.46 -1.05
N GLU A 110 -6.21 -9.21 -0.18
CA GLU A 110 -7.54 -8.75 -0.56
C GLU A 110 -7.84 -7.36 0.04
N PRO A 111 -8.71 -6.55 -0.59
CA PRO A 111 -9.23 -5.34 0.03
C PRO A 111 -9.86 -5.63 1.38
N ASN A 112 -9.71 -4.73 2.35
CA ASN A 112 -10.29 -4.84 3.70
C ASN A 112 -9.86 -6.10 4.50
N SER A 113 -8.72 -6.71 4.17
CA SER A 113 -8.19 -7.91 4.88
C SER A 113 -7.20 -7.60 6.01
N LEU A 114 -6.77 -6.34 6.15
CA LEU A 114 -5.98 -5.86 7.29
C LEU A 114 -6.69 -4.66 7.93
N LEU A 115 -7.27 -4.87 9.11
CA LEU A 115 -8.00 -3.86 9.85
C LEU A 115 -7.12 -3.33 10.99
N LEU A 116 -6.73 -2.07 10.87
CA LEU A 116 -5.89 -1.38 11.85
C LEU A 116 -6.73 -0.31 12.54
N ASP A 117 -6.84 -0.39 13.86
CA ASP A 117 -7.46 0.70 14.61
C ASP A 117 -6.55 1.95 14.62
N ASN A 118 -7.14 3.08 14.29
CA ASN A 118 -6.56 4.42 14.37
C ASN A 118 -7.52 5.31 15.17
N ALA A 119 -7.82 4.92 16.41
CA ALA A 119 -8.28 5.84 17.44
C ALA A 119 -7.21 6.91 17.78
#